data_AF-A0AAE1JL77-F1
#
_entry.id   AF-A0AAE1JL77-F1
#
_cell.length_a   1.000
_cell.length_b   1.000
_cell.length_c   1.000
_cell.angle_alpha   90.00
_cell.angle_beta   90.00
_cell.angle_gamma   90.00
#
_symmetry.space_group_name_H-M   'P 1'
#
loop_
_entity.id
_entity.type
_entity.pdbx_description
1 polymer ?
#
loop_
_entity_poly.entity_id
_entity_poly.type
_entity_poly.pdbx_seq_one_letter_code
_entity_poly.pdbx_strand_id
1 'polypeptide(L)' 'MEKQVVENLWNGERESQIEAAMELTRLSSSKQKHKLAENGIMVPLISILHSHDNEAIKASLCAMPCLVQFSSFTLLFF' A
#
# COMPACT_ATOMS: atom_id res chain seq x y z
N MET A 1 -8.94 -1.06 11.13
CA MET A 1 -8.67 -1.53 9.76
C MET A 1 -7.76 -0.56 9.01
N GLU A 2 -8.24 0.55 8.44
CA GLU A 2 -7.38 1.45 7.63
C GLU A 2 -6.10 1.94 8.35
N LYS A 3 -6.23 2.47 9.59
CA LYS A 3 -5.07 2.90 10.39
C LYS A 3 -4.06 1.77 10.67
N GLN A 4 -4.56 0.57 10.88
CA GLN A 4 -3.74 -0.61 11.17
C GLN A 4 -3.01 -1.09 9.91
N VAL A 5 -3.66 -1.02 8.73
CA VAL A 5 -3.01 -1.27 7.44
C VAL A 5 -1.88 -0.27 7.20
N VAL A 6 -2.10 1.02 7.49
CA VAL A 6 -1.04 2.04 7.40
C VAL A 6 0.11 1.70 8.36
N GLU A 7 -0.19 1.49 9.64
CA GLU A 7 0.81 1.19 10.66
C GLU A 7 1.64 -0.06 10.33
N ASN A 8 1.00 -1.14 9.90
CA ASN A 8 1.68 -2.37 9.52
C ASN A 8 2.52 -2.22 8.25
N LEU A 9 2.11 -1.40 7.27
CA LEU A 9 2.93 -1.12 6.09
C LEU A 9 4.20 -0.35 6.44
N TRP A 10 4.10 0.62 7.36
CA TRP A 10 5.23 1.48 7.75
C TRP A 10 6.17 0.83 8.76
N ASN A 11 5.62 0.18 9.78
CA ASN A 11 6.36 -0.26 10.97
C ASN A 11 6.28 -1.78 11.19
N GLY A 12 5.48 -2.50 10.41
CA GLY A 12 5.32 -3.93 10.56
C GLY A 12 6.55 -4.71 10.09
N GLU A 13 6.71 -5.90 10.64
CA GLU A 13 7.65 -6.88 10.10
C GLU A 13 7.16 -7.41 8.74
N ARG A 14 8.01 -8.17 8.05
CA ARG A 14 7.76 -8.55 6.66
C ARG A 14 6.42 -9.27 6.44
N GLU A 15 6.07 -10.20 7.31
CA GLU A 15 4.78 -10.89 7.25
C GLU A 15 3.61 -9.93 7.46
N SER A 16 3.73 -9.00 8.39
CA SER A 16 2.72 -7.96 8.64
C SER A 16 2.60 -6.98 7.47
N GLN A 17 3.69 -6.65 6.78
CA GLN A 17 3.69 -5.84 5.57
C GLN A 17 2.99 -6.55 4.40
N ILE A 18 3.25 -7.85 4.23
CA ILE A 18 2.59 -8.71 3.23
C ILE A 18 1.08 -8.75 3.51
N GLU A 19 0.69 -9.04 4.75
CA GLU A 19 -0.72 -9.12 5.13
C GLU A 19 -1.42 -7.78 4.96
N ALA A 20 -0.79 -6.68 5.37
CA ALA A 20 -1.35 -5.34 5.21
C ALA A 20 -1.51 -4.94 3.73
N ALA A 21 -0.53 -5.28 2.87
CA ALA A 21 -0.63 -5.06 1.43
C ALA A 21 -1.78 -5.88 0.80
N MET A 22 -1.97 -7.14 1.23
CA MET A 22 -3.12 -7.94 0.81
C MET A 22 -4.44 -7.38 1.33
N GLU A 23 -4.50 -6.94 2.59
CA GLU A 23 -5.70 -6.38 3.20
C GLU A 23 -6.12 -5.09 2.48
N LEU A 24 -5.16 -4.29 2.04
CA LEU A 24 -5.40 -3.11 1.20
C LEU A 24 -6.16 -3.46 -0.07
N THR A 25 -5.81 -4.56 -0.76
CA THR A 25 -6.53 -4.99 -1.98
C THR A 25 -7.99 -5.34 -1.71
N ARG A 26 -8.31 -5.75 -0.47
CA ARG A 26 -9.67 -6.12 -0.03
C ARG A 26 -10.50 -4.91 0.38
N LEU A 27 -9.89 -3.74 0.56
CA LEU A 27 -10.62 -2.52 0.86
C LEU A 27 -11.48 -2.13 -0.34
N SER A 28 -12.79 -2.13 -0.10
CA SER A 28 -13.79 -2.08 -1.17
C SER A 28 -14.22 -0.65 -1.50
N SER A 29 -14.05 0.30 -0.58
CA SER A 29 -14.57 1.66 -0.74
C SER A 29 -13.53 2.66 -1.27
N SER A 30 -13.93 3.47 -2.25
CA SER A 30 -13.12 4.58 -2.79
C SER A 30 -12.66 5.56 -1.70
N LYS A 31 -13.49 5.81 -0.68
CA LYS A 31 -13.17 6.73 0.44
C LYS A 31 -12.00 6.25 1.29
N GLN A 32 -11.90 4.96 1.57
CA GLN A 32 -10.76 4.39 2.31
C GLN A 32 -9.48 4.44 1.47
N LYS A 33 -9.59 4.12 0.17
CA LYS A 33 -8.45 4.19 -0.77
C LYS A 33 -7.90 5.61 -0.89
N HIS A 34 -8.77 6.61 -0.92
CA HIS A 34 -8.36 8.01 -0.97
C HIS A 34 -7.57 8.43 0.28
N LYS A 35 -8.08 8.13 1.48
CA LYS A 35 -7.37 8.42 2.73
C LYS A 35 -6.05 7.68 2.86
N LEU A 36 -5.99 6.43 2.39
CA LEU A 36 -4.73 5.69 2.34
C LEU A 36 -3.70 6.38 1.43
N ALA A 37 -4.13 6.86 0.26
CA ALA A 37 -3.26 7.63 -0.62
C ALA A 37 -2.76 8.92 0.05
N GLU A 38 -3.62 9.65 0.77
CA GLU A 38 -3.24 10.82 1.58
C GLU A 38 -2.22 10.46 2.68
N ASN A 39 -2.31 9.27 3.27
CA ASN A 39 -1.38 8.78 4.28
C ASN A 39 -0.01 8.33 3.70
N GLY A 40 0.24 8.54 2.40
CA GLY A 40 1.55 8.32 1.79
C GLY A 40 1.98 6.85 1.71
N ILE A 41 1.04 5.90 1.77
CA ILE A 41 1.37 4.47 1.79
C ILE A 41 2.03 3.95 0.50
N MET A 42 2.12 4.77 -0.55
CA MET A 42 2.89 4.44 -1.75
C MET A 42 4.38 4.27 -1.41
N VAL A 43 4.90 5.01 -0.42
CA VAL A 43 6.30 4.94 0.00
C VAL A 43 6.68 3.55 0.53
N PRO A 44 5.99 2.98 1.55
CA PRO A 44 6.31 1.63 2.02
C PRO A 44 6.07 0.57 0.94
N LEU A 45 5.06 0.72 0.08
CA LEU A 45 4.84 -0.22 -1.04
C LEU A 45 6.03 -0.24 -2.02
N ILE A 46 6.58 0.92 -2.39
CA ILE A 46 7.79 1.01 -3.23
C ILE A 46 9.00 0.41 -2.49
N SER A 47 9.14 0.67 -1.19
CA SER A 47 10.20 0.07 -0.39
C SER A 47 10.12 -1.46 -0.38
N ILE A 48 8.91 -2.04 -0.32
CA ILE A 48 8.70 -3.49 -0.37
C ILE A 48 9.12 -4.08 -1.72
N LEU A 49 8.93 -3.35 -2.83
CA LEU A 49 9.36 -3.81 -4.17
C LEU A 49 10.88 -3.99 -4.28
N HIS A 50 11.65 -3.27 -3.48
CA HIS A 50 13.11 -3.39 -3.43
C HIS A 50 13.58 -4.48 -2.45
N SER A 51 12.67 -5.22 -1.82
CA SER A 51 13.04 -6.35 -0.97
C SER A 51 13.44 -7.58 -1.81
N HIS A 52 14.18 -8.51 -1.21
CA HIS A 52 14.48 -9.82 -1.83
C HIS A 52 13.38 -10.86 -1.58
N ASP A 53 12.22 -10.45 -1.10
CA ASP A 53 11.10 -11.34 -0.77
C ASP A 53 10.06 -11.32 -1.88
N ASN A 54 9.96 -12.44 -2.60
CA ASN A 54 9.05 -12.58 -3.73
C ASN A 54 7.57 -12.41 -3.34
N GLU A 55 7.17 -12.84 -2.15
CA GLU A 55 5.78 -12.72 -1.70
C GLU A 55 5.47 -11.27 -1.33
N ALA A 56 6.42 -10.59 -0.70
CA ALA A 56 6.30 -9.16 -0.42
C ALA A 56 6.21 -8.33 -1.71
N ILE A 57 7.04 -8.62 -2.71
CA ILE A 57 6.97 -7.97 -4.03
C ILE A 57 5.60 -8.19 -4.66
N LYS A 58 5.11 -9.44 -4.72
CA LYS A 58 3.79 -9.76 -5.30
C LYS A 58 2.67 -9.03 -4.59
N ALA A 59 2.66 -9.05 -3.26
CA ALA A 59 1.64 -8.37 -2.46
C ALA A 59 1.63 -6.86 -2.73
N SER A 60 2.81 -6.24 -2.81
CA SER A 60 2.94 -4.82 -3.13
C SER A 60 2.44 -4.48 -4.56
N LEU A 61 2.83 -5.29 -5.56
CA LEU A 61 2.35 -5.11 -6.94
C LEU A 61 0.83 -5.25 -7.06
N CYS A 62 0.21 -6.18 -6.33
CA CYS A 62 -1.24 -6.32 -6.28
C CYS A 62 -1.93 -5.13 -5.59
N ALA A 63 -1.29 -4.51 -4.61
CA ALA A 63 -1.83 -3.38 -3.86
C ALA A 63 -1.79 -2.05 -4.64
N MET A 64 -0.74 -1.81 -5.44
CA MET A 64 -0.53 -0.52 -6.13
C MET A 64 -1.71 -0.05 -7.00
N PRO A 65 -2.33 -0.88 -7.86
CA PRO A 65 -3.46 -0.45 -8.69
C PRO A 65 -4.65 0.07 -7.89
N CYS A 66 -4.83 -0.40 -6.64
CA CYS A 66 -5.91 0.04 -5.76
C CYS A 66 -5.81 1.52 -5.39
N LEU A 67 -4.63 2.13 -5.48
CA LEU A 67 -4.37 3.51 -5.13
C LEU A 67 -4.32 4.43 -6.37
N VAL A 68 -3.83 3.90 -7.48
CA VAL A 68 -3.67 4.63 -8.75
C VAL A 68 -5.01 4.91 -9.43
N GLN A 69 -6.06 4.11 -9.16
CA GLN A 69 -7.37 4.24 -9.83
C GLN A 69 -8.17 5.52 -9.47
N PHE A 70 -7.73 6.32 -8.49
CA PHE A 70 -8.42 7.56 -8.10
C PHE A 70 -7.53 8.81 -8.06
N SER A 71 -6.22 8.66 -8.24
CA SER A 71 -5.31 9.79 -8.34
C SER A 71 -5.21 10.17 -9.81
N SER A 72 -6.04 11.13 -10.24
CA SER A 72 -5.73 11.92 -11.43
C SER A 72 -4.36 12.56 -11.19
N PHE A 73 -3.32 11.89 -11.69
CA PHE A 73 -2.09 12.43 -12.24
C PHE A 73 -1.73 13.86 -11.80
N THR A 74 -1.52 14.12 -10.51
CA THR A 74 -0.98 15.44 -10.12
C THR A 74 -0.31 15.36 -8.76
N LEU A 75 0.96 15.74 -8.78
CA LEU A 75 1.82 16.09 -7.65
C LEU A 75 2.67 14.96 -7.03
N LEU A 76 3.90 14.95 -7.54
CA LEU A 76 5.15 14.82 -6.75
C LEU A 76 5.65 13.40 -6.47
N PHE A 77 6.10 12.74 -7.55
CA PHE A 77 7.41 12.09 -7.51
C PHE A 77 8.50 13.14 -7.80
N PHE A 78 8.74 14.03 -6.84
CA PHE A 78 10.00 14.76 -6.57
C PHE A 78 9.92 15.35 -5.16
#